data_AF-A0AA43KP27-F1
#
_entry.id   AF-A0AA43KP27-F1
#
_cell.length_a   1.000
_cell.length_b   1.000
_cell.length_c   1.000
_cell.angle_alpha   90.00
_cell.angle_beta   90.00
_cell.angle_gamma   90.00
#
_symmetry.space_group_name_H-M   'P 1'
#
loop_
_entity.id
_entity.type
_entity.pdbx_description
1 polymer ?
#
loop_
_entity_poly.entity_id
_entity_poly.type
_entity_poly.pdbx_seq_one_letter_code
_entity_poly.pdbx_strand_id
1 'polypeptide(L)'
;MRLISLACMITVVLFSACSSDDGPDPDPYKSGPEAIAAFRSFFYRNGKINALKHKNFLDTEWAIPIGKPEDTCMIFNLITGMDVKLTDTYSYSYKSTDGKCTIRMEGKRIPENAIYGTMYINIPECPEITKIILAKPEFFENTNEWEDIITATNPSS
;
A
#
# COMPACT_ATOMS: atom_id res chain seq x y z
N MET A 1 -65.29 15.28 -42.97
CA MET A 1 -64.25 14.22 -43.06
C MET A 1 -63.31 14.61 -44.19
N ARG A 2 -62.01 14.87 -44.06
CA ARG A 2 -60.99 14.73 -43.01
C ARG A 2 -59.97 15.86 -43.25
N LEU A 3 -59.52 16.55 -42.19
CA LEU A 3 -58.29 17.34 -42.22
C LEU A 3 -57.11 16.37 -42.33
N ILE A 4 -56.13 16.67 -43.19
CA ILE A 4 -54.80 16.03 -43.10
C ILE A 4 -53.79 17.17 -42.93
N SER A 5 -53.44 17.40 -41.68
CA SER A 5 -52.44 18.36 -41.23
C SER A 5 -51.04 17.91 -41.64
N LEU A 6 -50.25 18.92 -42.03
CA LEU A 6 -48.81 18.92 -42.21
C LEU A 6 -48.10 18.45 -40.93
N ALA A 7 -47.16 17.51 -41.03
CA ALA A 7 -46.26 17.14 -39.94
C ALA A 7 -44.83 17.02 -40.46
N CYS A 8 -44.03 18.08 -40.24
CA CYS A 8 -42.57 18.00 -40.26
C CYS A 8 -42.13 17.12 -39.09
N MET A 9 -41.62 15.91 -39.37
CA MET A 9 -40.91 15.11 -38.37
C MET A 9 -39.57 15.77 -38.08
N ILE A 10 -39.49 16.50 -36.96
CA ILE A 10 -38.21 16.77 -36.30
C ILE A 10 -37.93 15.55 -35.44
N THR A 11 -37.01 14.69 -35.90
CA THR A 11 -36.50 13.58 -35.11
C THR A 11 -35.54 14.14 -34.05
N VAL A 12 -36.05 14.32 -32.83
CA VAL A 12 -35.20 14.54 -31.66
C VAL A 12 -34.63 13.19 -31.25
N VAL A 13 -33.35 12.96 -31.52
CA VAL A 13 -32.60 11.84 -30.94
C VAL A 13 -32.26 12.21 -29.50
N LEU A 14 -33.19 11.98 -28.57
CA LEU A 14 -32.87 11.93 -27.15
C LEU A 14 -32.13 10.62 -26.92
N PHE A 15 -30.84 10.73 -26.58
CA PHE A 15 -30.08 9.66 -25.95
C PHE A 15 -30.82 9.25 -24.67
N SER A 16 -31.67 8.24 -24.76
CA SER A 16 -32.14 7.51 -23.59
C SER A 16 -30.99 6.57 -23.21
N ALA A 17 -30.04 7.11 -22.45
CA ALA A 17 -29.17 6.32 -21.60
C ALA A 17 -30.08 5.64 -20.58
N CYS A 18 -30.45 4.39 -20.87
CA CYS A 18 -31.15 3.54 -19.92
C CYS A 18 -30.10 2.71 -19.19
N SER A 19 -30.09 2.91 -17.88
CA SER A 19 -29.08 2.55 -16.91
C SER A 19 -28.75 1.05 -16.83
N SER A 20 -27.48 0.77 -16.61
CA SER A 20 -27.05 -0.15 -15.56
C SER A 20 -25.86 0.50 -14.87
N ASP A 21 -26.12 0.80 -13.62
CA ASP A 21 -25.20 1.34 -12.62
C ASP A 21 -24.13 0.29 -12.35
N ASP A 22 -23.05 0.32 -13.13
CA ASP A 22 -21.79 -0.35 -12.81
C ASP A 22 -20.72 0.74 -12.75
N GLY A 23 -20.87 1.65 -11.77
CA GLY A 23 -19.68 2.30 -11.23
C GLY A 23 -18.68 1.19 -10.85
N PRO A 24 -17.37 1.37 -11.09
CA PRO A 24 -16.41 0.32 -10.74
C PRO A 24 -16.66 -0.09 -9.29
N ASP A 25 -16.87 -1.40 -9.07
CA ASP A 25 -16.89 -1.97 -7.73
C ASP A 25 -15.76 -1.30 -6.93
N PRO A 26 -16.04 -0.73 -5.74
CA PRO A 26 -14.97 -0.18 -4.94
C PRO A 26 -13.94 -1.29 -4.75
N ASP A 27 -12.77 -1.08 -5.35
CA ASP A 27 -11.64 -2.02 -5.31
C ASP A 27 -11.55 -2.58 -3.87
N PRO A 28 -11.54 -3.91 -3.64
CA PRO A 28 -11.81 -4.53 -2.34
C PRO A 28 -10.74 -4.26 -1.26
N TYR A 29 -9.88 -3.28 -1.50
CA TYR A 29 -8.79 -2.86 -0.67
C TYR A 29 -9.25 -1.82 0.35
N LYS A 30 -8.41 -1.60 1.36
CA LYS A 30 -8.68 -0.60 2.39
C LYS A 30 -8.86 0.77 1.75
N SER A 31 -9.77 1.56 2.29
CA SER A 31 -9.85 2.99 1.98
C SER A 31 -8.56 3.71 2.39
N GLY A 32 -8.34 4.93 1.88
CA GLY A 32 -7.18 5.74 2.25
C GLY A 32 -6.99 5.87 3.77
N PRO A 33 -8.00 6.31 4.53
CA PRO A 33 -7.91 6.41 5.99
C PRO A 33 -7.60 5.08 6.69
N GLU A 34 -8.18 3.96 6.24
CA GLU A 34 -7.93 2.65 6.81
C GLU A 34 -6.50 2.16 6.53
N ALA A 35 -6.00 2.36 5.31
CA ALA A 35 -4.65 2.00 4.93
C ALA A 35 -3.61 2.86 5.69
N ILE A 36 -3.88 4.15 5.86
CA ILE A 36 -3.01 5.05 6.64
C ILE A 36 -3.01 4.68 8.13
N ALA A 37 -4.18 4.38 8.71
CA ALA A 37 -4.27 3.93 10.09
C ALA A 37 -3.51 2.60 10.30
N ALA A 38 -3.66 1.65 9.38
CA ALA A 38 -2.91 0.40 9.40
C ALA A 38 -1.40 0.65 9.27
N PHE A 39 -0.97 1.48 8.32
CA PHE A 39 0.44 1.88 8.16
C PHE A 39 1.00 2.48 9.45
N ARG A 40 0.28 3.42 10.08
CA ARG A 40 0.68 4.03 11.35
C ARG A 40 0.80 2.99 12.46
N SER A 41 -0.12 2.04 12.54
CA SER A 41 -0.09 0.98 13.57
C SER A 41 1.14 0.07 13.47
N PHE A 42 1.68 -0.12 12.27
CA PHE A 42 2.88 -0.94 12.05
C PHE A 42 4.17 -0.16 12.35
N PHE A 43 4.26 1.07 11.86
CA PHE A 43 5.52 1.81 11.84
C PHE A 43 5.60 2.96 12.83
N TYR A 44 4.59 3.17 13.67
CA TYR A 44 4.61 4.17 14.74
C TYR A 44 4.25 3.55 16.08
N ARG A 45 4.92 4.00 17.13
CA ARG A 45 4.59 3.71 18.52
C ARG A 45 4.73 4.98 19.33
N ASN A 46 3.67 5.36 20.07
CA ASN A 46 3.64 6.58 20.88
C ASN A 46 4.04 7.85 20.10
N GLY A 47 3.60 7.95 18.83
CA GLY A 47 3.90 9.08 17.95
C GLY A 47 5.33 9.14 17.41
N LYS A 48 6.16 8.13 17.69
CA LYS A 48 7.51 7.98 17.13
C LYS A 48 7.57 6.85 16.13
N ILE A 49 8.46 6.95 15.15
CA ILE A 49 8.69 5.88 14.19
C ILE A 49 9.28 4.66 14.92
N ASN A 50 8.65 3.50 14.72
CA ASN A 50 9.02 2.20 15.27
C ASN A 50 9.72 1.38 14.18
N ALA A 51 10.88 1.84 13.72
CA ALA A 51 11.67 1.22 12.66
C ALA A 51 13.16 1.57 12.83
N LEU A 52 14.04 0.73 12.29
CA LEU A 52 15.49 0.89 12.37
C LEU A 52 15.98 1.98 11.42
N LYS A 53 16.95 2.76 11.89
CA LYS A 53 17.75 3.66 11.07
C LYS A 53 19.08 3.02 10.74
N HIS A 54 19.48 3.07 9.47
CA HIS A 54 20.80 2.63 9.04
C HIS A 54 21.63 3.86 8.62
N LYS A 55 22.92 3.88 8.92
CA LYS A 55 23.82 5.04 8.68
C LYS A 55 23.87 5.54 7.23
N ASN A 56 23.54 4.67 6.27
CA ASN A 56 23.54 4.98 4.84
C ASN A 56 22.15 5.32 4.29
N PHE A 57 21.13 5.39 5.15
CA PHE A 57 19.77 5.71 4.75
C PHE A 57 19.56 7.22 4.76
N LEU A 58 18.75 7.72 3.83
CA LEU A 58 18.28 9.09 3.90
C LEU A 58 17.39 9.28 5.14
N ASP A 59 17.16 10.52 5.57
CA ASP A 59 16.37 10.85 6.76
C ASP A 59 14.95 10.27 6.77
N THR A 60 14.37 9.99 5.60
CA THR A 60 13.02 9.41 5.46
C THR A 60 13.02 7.92 5.09
N GLU A 61 14.19 7.28 5.03
CA GLU A 61 14.34 5.85 4.78
C GLU A 61 14.56 5.09 6.11
N TRP A 62 13.83 3.99 6.27
CA TRP A 62 13.80 3.18 7.47
C TRP A 62 13.86 1.70 7.15
N ALA A 63 14.00 0.86 8.17
CA ALA A 63 14.07 -0.58 8.01
C ALA A 63 13.31 -1.33 9.09
N ILE A 64 12.83 -2.53 8.75
CA ILE A 64 12.26 -3.47 9.70
C ILE A 64 12.93 -4.83 9.52
N PRO A 65 13.43 -5.44 10.61
CA PRO A 65 13.89 -6.82 10.56
C PRO A 65 12.68 -7.75 10.42
N ILE A 66 12.73 -8.66 9.46
CA ILE A 66 11.72 -9.69 9.25
C ILE A 66 12.37 -11.06 9.11
N GLY A 67 11.67 -12.11 9.57
CA GLY A 67 12.25 -13.45 9.68
C GLY A 67 12.31 -14.18 8.35
N LYS A 68 11.33 -13.96 7.47
CA LYS A 68 11.21 -14.70 6.20
C LYS A 68 10.67 -13.81 5.07
N PRO A 69 10.97 -14.13 3.80
CA PRO A 69 10.54 -13.33 2.66
C PRO A 69 9.02 -13.17 2.55
N GLU A 70 8.23 -14.15 3.00
CA GLU A 70 6.76 -14.13 2.96
C GLU A 70 6.18 -12.99 3.81
N ASP A 71 6.91 -12.54 4.83
CA ASP A 71 6.47 -11.46 5.71
C ASP A 71 6.35 -10.12 4.97
N THR A 72 7.06 -9.93 3.84
CA THR A 72 6.92 -8.71 3.02
C THR A 72 5.50 -8.58 2.46
N CYS A 73 5.01 -9.65 1.84
CA CYS A 73 3.66 -9.70 1.29
C CYS A 73 2.60 -9.67 2.38
N MET A 74 2.85 -10.34 3.52
CA MET A 74 1.96 -10.27 4.67
C MET A 74 1.80 -8.83 5.17
N ILE A 75 2.89 -8.10 5.40
CA ILE A 75 2.84 -6.71 5.89
C ILE A 75 2.12 -5.82 4.88
N PHE A 76 2.42 -5.96 3.59
CA PHE A 76 1.75 -5.19 2.54
C PHE A 76 0.24 -5.46 2.50
N ASN A 77 -0.18 -6.73 2.57
CA ASN A 77 -1.59 -7.12 2.62
C ASN A 77 -2.28 -6.57 3.88
N LEU A 78 -1.63 -6.64 5.05
CA LEU A 78 -2.17 -6.11 6.30
C LEU A 78 -2.34 -4.59 6.25
N ILE A 79 -1.50 -3.86 5.52
CA ILE A 79 -1.62 -2.40 5.38
C ILE A 79 -2.67 -2.03 4.33
N THR A 80 -2.69 -2.71 3.19
CA THR A 80 -3.45 -2.29 2.00
C THR A 80 -4.79 -3.00 1.83
N GLY A 81 -4.97 -4.17 2.42
CA GLY A 81 -6.11 -5.06 2.17
C GLY A 81 -6.01 -5.86 0.87
N MET A 82 -4.93 -5.72 0.10
CA MET A 82 -4.68 -6.55 -1.08
C MET A 82 -4.39 -8.02 -0.66
N ASP A 83 -4.63 -8.99 -1.54
CA ASP A 83 -4.21 -10.39 -1.38
C ASP A 83 -3.07 -10.72 -2.36
N VAL A 84 -1.89 -10.16 -2.10
CA VAL A 84 -0.69 -10.43 -2.92
C VAL A 84 0.13 -11.57 -2.34
N LYS A 85 0.86 -12.28 -3.20
CA LYS A 85 1.61 -13.49 -2.85
C LYS A 85 3.05 -13.38 -3.29
N LEU A 86 3.96 -13.93 -2.50
CA LEU A 86 5.37 -13.95 -2.85
C LEU A 86 5.62 -14.73 -4.15
N THR A 87 6.30 -14.10 -5.10
CA THR A 87 6.85 -14.72 -6.33
C THR A 87 8.37 -14.49 -6.40
N ASP A 88 9.04 -15.10 -7.38
CA ASP A 88 10.51 -14.95 -7.53
C ASP A 88 10.94 -13.49 -7.71
N THR A 89 10.15 -12.70 -8.44
CA THR A 89 10.25 -11.25 -8.53
C THR A 89 8.85 -10.69 -8.43
N TYR A 90 8.65 -9.68 -7.59
CA TYR A 90 7.34 -9.12 -7.31
C TYR A 90 7.38 -7.60 -7.27
N SER A 91 6.28 -6.99 -7.72
CA SER A 91 6.05 -5.55 -7.71
C SER A 91 4.55 -5.31 -7.60
N TYR A 92 4.12 -4.66 -6.53
CA TYR A 92 2.72 -4.36 -6.24
C TYR A 92 2.55 -2.89 -5.94
N SER A 93 1.38 -2.34 -6.27
CA SER A 93 1.05 -0.94 -6.03
C SER A 93 -0.38 -0.84 -5.52
N TYR A 94 -0.53 -0.20 -4.37
CA TYR A 94 -1.78 0.24 -3.82
C TYR A 94 -1.88 1.76 -3.97
N LYS A 95 -3.06 2.24 -4.37
CA LYS A 95 -3.40 3.66 -4.40
C LYS A 95 -4.82 3.83 -3.87
N SER A 96 -4.99 4.63 -2.83
CA SER A 96 -6.31 4.98 -2.31
C SER A 96 -7.12 5.76 -3.36
N THR A 97 -8.44 5.64 -3.29
CA THR A 97 -9.37 6.31 -4.22
C THR A 97 -9.25 7.84 -4.19
N ASP A 98 -8.93 8.42 -3.03
CA ASP A 98 -8.65 9.85 -2.85
C ASP A 98 -7.23 10.28 -3.27
N GLY A 99 -6.39 9.32 -3.66
CA GLY A 99 -5.01 9.54 -4.08
C GLY A 99 -4.04 9.98 -2.97
N LYS A 100 -4.49 10.04 -1.71
CA LYS A 100 -3.66 10.51 -0.58
C LYS A 100 -2.75 9.43 0.00
N CYS A 101 -2.96 8.17 -0.34
CA CYS A 101 -2.11 7.08 0.09
C CYS A 101 -1.69 6.27 -1.13
N THR A 102 -0.38 6.25 -1.41
CA THR A 102 0.20 5.33 -2.38
C THR A 102 1.29 4.53 -1.70
N ILE A 103 1.21 3.21 -1.80
CA ILE A 103 2.18 2.28 -1.24
C ILE A 103 2.57 1.31 -2.35
N ARG A 104 3.85 1.27 -2.68
CA ARG A 104 4.42 0.34 -3.66
C ARG A 104 5.35 -0.63 -2.94
N MET A 105 5.33 -1.90 -3.29
CA MET A 105 6.27 -2.89 -2.77
C MET A 105 6.95 -3.59 -3.92
N GLU A 106 8.27 -3.75 -3.85
CA GLU A 106 9.03 -4.54 -4.80
C GLU A 106 10.04 -5.45 -4.09
N GLY A 107 10.38 -6.57 -4.71
CA GLY A 107 11.42 -7.44 -4.19
C GLY A 107 11.74 -8.59 -5.13
N LYS A 108 12.79 -9.31 -4.78
CA LYS A 108 13.26 -10.49 -5.51
C LYS A 108 13.74 -11.54 -4.53
N ARG A 109 13.25 -12.77 -4.69
CA ARG A 109 13.64 -13.91 -3.87
C ARG A 109 15.02 -14.40 -4.33
N ILE A 110 16.06 -13.97 -3.63
CA ILE A 110 17.43 -14.45 -3.81
C ILE A 110 17.87 -15.05 -2.47
N PRO A 111 18.24 -16.35 -2.40
CA PRO A 111 18.56 -17.02 -1.13
C PRO A 111 19.60 -16.29 -0.27
N GLU A 112 20.61 -15.74 -0.92
CA GLU A 112 21.74 -15.05 -0.29
C GLU A 112 21.43 -13.57 0.03
N ASN A 113 20.33 -13.02 -0.49
CA ASN A 113 20.04 -11.61 -0.29
C ASN A 113 19.56 -11.35 1.14
N ALA A 114 20.14 -10.31 1.74
CA ALA A 114 19.76 -9.87 3.07
C ALA A 114 18.46 -9.05 3.05
N ILE A 115 18.12 -8.42 1.91
CA ILE A 115 16.90 -7.63 1.73
C ILE A 115 15.85 -8.50 1.04
N TYR A 116 14.69 -8.67 1.67
CA TYR A 116 13.60 -9.43 1.06
C TYR A 116 12.70 -8.56 0.20
N GLY A 117 12.49 -7.29 0.58
CA GLY A 117 11.65 -6.36 -0.17
C GLY A 117 11.86 -4.91 0.28
N THR A 118 11.37 -4.00 -0.56
CA THR A 118 11.36 -2.56 -0.31
C THR A 118 9.95 -2.04 -0.52
N MET A 119 9.44 -1.31 0.47
CA MET A 119 8.21 -0.53 0.36
C MET A 119 8.54 0.93 0.10
N TYR A 120 7.84 1.55 -0.83
CA TYR A 120 7.88 2.98 -1.13
C TYR A 120 6.56 3.59 -0.73
N ILE A 121 6.63 4.65 0.06
CA ILE A 121 5.49 5.23 0.75
C ILE A 121 5.31 6.67 0.26
N ASN A 122 4.08 7.00 -0.12
CA ASN A 122 3.64 8.36 -0.33
C ASN A 122 2.32 8.57 0.42
N ILE A 123 2.46 9.07 1.66
CA ILE A 123 1.36 9.42 2.55
C ILE A 123 1.68 10.84 3.06
N PRO A 124 1.01 11.89 2.58
CA PRO A 124 1.35 13.28 2.91
C PRO A 124 1.34 13.62 4.41
N GLU A 125 0.59 12.86 5.21
CA GLU A 125 0.52 13.02 6.67
C GLU A 125 1.57 12.19 7.45
N CYS A 126 2.37 11.38 6.74
CA CYS A 126 3.50 10.63 7.26
C CYS A 126 4.79 10.92 6.44
N PRO A 127 5.16 12.18 6.18
CA PRO A 127 6.28 12.53 5.30
C PRO A 127 7.65 12.02 5.78
N GLU A 128 7.78 11.69 7.06
CA GLU A 128 8.98 11.17 7.70
C GLU A 128 9.33 9.73 7.28
N ILE A 129 8.44 9.04 6.56
CA ILE A 129 8.70 7.71 5.98
C ILE A 129 8.37 7.73 4.48
N THR A 130 9.39 7.68 3.64
CA THR A 130 9.23 7.52 2.18
C THR A 130 9.62 6.12 1.70
N LYS A 131 10.39 5.39 2.51
CA LYS A 131 10.88 4.05 2.17
C LYS A 131 11.08 3.20 3.41
N ILE A 132 10.71 1.93 3.29
CA ILE A 132 10.94 0.91 4.31
C ILE A 132 11.61 -0.29 3.66
N ILE A 133 12.77 -0.65 4.17
CA ILE A 133 13.51 -1.84 3.75
C ILE A 133 13.16 -2.99 4.70
N LEU A 134 12.67 -4.09 4.14
CA LEU A 134 12.35 -5.30 4.88
C LEU A 134 13.46 -6.32 4.65
N ALA A 135 14.25 -6.57 5.68
CA ALA A 135 15.49 -7.33 5.58
C ALA A 135 15.64 -8.31 6.73
N LYS A 136 16.55 -9.26 6.58
CA LYS A 136 16.96 -10.15 7.66
C LYS A 136 17.55 -9.33 8.83
N PRO A 137 17.39 -9.78 10.08
CA PRO A 137 18.06 -9.16 11.22
C PRO A 137 19.57 -8.97 11.01
N GLU A 138 20.23 -9.94 10.37
CA GLU A 138 21.69 -9.88 10.13
C GLU A 138 22.13 -8.69 9.26
N PHE A 139 21.23 -8.14 8.43
CA PHE A 139 21.52 -6.95 7.63
C PHE A 139 21.92 -5.74 8.50
N PHE A 140 21.48 -5.72 9.76
CA PHE A 140 21.64 -4.60 10.67
C PHE A 140 22.76 -4.81 11.69
N GLU A 141 23.41 -5.99 11.79
CA GLU A 141 24.33 -6.33 12.89
C GLU A 141 25.56 -5.41 13.04
N ASN A 142 25.82 -4.55 12.04
CA ASN A 142 26.90 -3.55 12.05
C ASN A 142 26.41 -2.09 12.19
N THR A 143 25.14 -1.85 12.55
CA THR A 143 24.62 -0.52 12.91
C THR A 143 24.66 -0.33 14.42
N ASN A 144 25.05 0.84 14.91
CA ASN A 144 25.22 1.11 16.34
C ASN A 144 23.90 1.48 17.07
N GLU A 145 22.73 1.37 16.42
CA GLU A 145 21.45 1.94 16.91
C GLU A 145 20.37 0.86 17.18
N TRP A 146 20.76 -0.27 17.78
CA TRP A 146 19.85 -1.40 18.04
C TRP A 146 19.04 -1.31 19.34
N GLU A 147 19.39 -0.42 20.27
CA GLU A 147 18.99 -0.62 21.68
C GLU A 147 17.50 -0.40 21.99
N ASP A 148 16.69 0.17 21.07
CA ASP A 148 15.31 0.59 21.40
C ASP A 148 14.16 -0.09 20.62
N ILE A 149 14.42 -1.01 19.68
CA ILE A 149 13.33 -1.67 18.92
C ILE A 149 12.91 -2.98 19.57
N ILE A 150 12.01 -2.86 20.55
CA ILE A 150 11.36 -4.00 21.21
C ILE A 150 10.55 -4.81 20.18
N THR A 151 11.07 -6.01 19.92
CA THR A 151 10.39 -7.22 19.43
C THR A 151 8.90 -7.09 19.13
N ALA A 152 8.57 -6.85 17.86
CA ALA A 152 7.27 -7.18 17.30
C ALA A 152 7.18 -8.70 17.09
N THR A 153 7.14 -9.47 18.17
CA THR A 153 6.73 -10.88 18.12
C THR A 153 5.68 -11.13 19.20
N ASN A 154 4.47 -11.43 18.71
CA ASN A 154 3.26 -11.91 19.41
C ASN A 154 2.35 -10.84 20.03
N PRO A 155 1.24 -10.44 19.36
CA PRO A 155 0.00 -10.25 20.09
C PRO A 155 -0.39 -11.62 20.65
N SER A 156 -0.29 -11.77 21.97
CA SER A 156 -0.84 -12.93 22.66
C SER A 156 -2.34 -12.97 22.38
N SER A 157 -2.80 -14.17 22.00
CA SER A 157 -4.17 -14.67 21.89
C SER A 157 -5.21 -14.04 22.83
#